data_AF-M7CUU4-F1
#
_entry.id   AF-M7CUU4-F1
#
_cell.length_a   1.000
_cell.length_b   1.000
_cell.length_c   1.000
_cell.angle_alpha   90.00
_cell.angle_beta   90.00
_cell.angle_gamma   90.00
#
_symmetry.space_group_name_H-M   'P 1'
#
loop_
_entity.id
_entity.type
_entity.pdbx_description
1 polymer ?
#
loop_
_entity_poly.entity_id
_entity_poly.type
_entity_poly.pdbx_seq_one_letter_code
_entity_poly.pdbx_strand_id
1 'polypeptide(L)'
;MKRRVLFVCTANSARSLMAEGLLKHMAGDRFEVASAGTEPTQPHPMALQVLQESGINVDGLHSKQLADLKDEHWDYVITLCEKAANECGTVCQPAQQIAWDFPDPVPSNRHATFSLILKELKERIGLFTLVHQKETGLKTPDYNPVTVFRALGDELRLAILMLIRDQKKLCVYELTTALDSSQPKVSRHLSTLKEAGLLETERQGQWVYYSLHSQLPQWLIRVLDETSDSNAKLIQQEKSRLQAMPDRPGVRLV
;
A
#
# COMPACT_ATOMS: atom_id res chain seq x y z
N MET A 1 -6.01 -13.47 -1.44
CA MET A 1 -6.07 -13.68 -2.90
C MET A 1 -5.61 -12.40 -3.57
N LYS A 2 -4.77 -12.45 -4.60
CA LYS A 2 -4.35 -11.25 -5.34
C LYS A 2 -5.49 -10.82 -6.25
N ARG A 3 -5.67 -9.51 -6.45
CA ARG A 3 -6.64 -9.02 -7.45
C ARG A 3 -6.06 -9.18 -8.85
N ARG A 4 -6.86 -9.57 -9.83
CA ARG A 4 -6.43 -9.82 -11.21
C ARG A 4 -6.69 -8.59 -12.08
N VAL A 5 -5.66 -8.08 -12.76
CA VAL A 5 -5.72 -6.89 -13.62
C VAL A 5 -5.30 -7.27 -15.04
N LEU A 6 -6.14 -6.94 -16.01
CA LEU A 6 -5.88 -7.13 -17.44
C LEU A 6 -5.70 -5.77 -18.13
N PHE A 7 -4.53 -5.52 -18.72
CA PHE A 7 -4.30 -4.37 -19.58
C PHE A 7 -4.59 -4.71 -21.04
N VAL A 8 -5.49 -3.97 -21.69
CA VAL A 8 -5.90 -4.23 -23.07
C VAL A 8 -5.50 -3.07 -23.97
N CYS A 9 -4.87 -3.37 -25.09
CA CYS A 9 -4.77 -2.43 -26.21
C CYS A 9 -5.06 -3.17 -27.52
N THR A 10 -4.91 -2.52 -28.67
CA THR A 10 -5.15 -3.19 -29.96
C THR A 10 -4.09 -4.25 -30.25
N ALA A 11 -2.81 -3.86 -30.29
CA ALA A 11 -1.74 -4.72 -30.80
C ALA A 11 -0.98 -5.55 -29.75
N ASN A 12 -1.21 -5.31 -28.45
CA ASN A 12 -0.43 -5.87 -27.34
C ASN A 12 1.10 -5.81 -27.52
N SER A 13 1.59 -4.78 -28.21
CA SER A 13 2.99 -4.69 -28.63
C SER A 13 3.83 -3.73 -27.78
N ALA A 14 3.23 -2.62 -27.30
CA ALA A 14 3.96 -1.59 -26.55
C ALA A 14 3.25 -1.22 -25.24
N ARG A 15 2.21 -0.37 -25.30
CA ARG A 15 1.53 0.24 -24.14
C ARG A 15 1.11 -0.79 -23.08
N SER A 16 0.42 -1.86 -23.48
CA SER A 16 -0.10 -2.84 -22.53
C SER A 16 0.98 -3.75 -21.93
N LEU A 17 2.06 -4.07 -22.66
CA LEU A 17 3.22 -4.78 -22.12
C LEU A 17 4.01 -3.90 -21.13
N MET A 18 4.18 -2.61 -21.46
CA MET A 18 4.78 -1.65 -20.53
C MET A 18 3.97 -1.52 -19.24
N ALA A 19 2.64 -1.46 -19.36
CA ALA A 19 1.74 -1.43 -18.21
C ALA A 19 1.79 -2.72 -17.37
N GLU A 20 1.80 -3.89 -18.01
CA GLU A 20 1.95 -5.18 -17.33
C GLU A 20 3.26 -5.25 -16.53
N GLY A 21 4.39 -4.90 -17.18
CA GLY A 21 5.71 -4.87 -16.53
C GLY A 21 5.75 -3.92 -15.34
N LEU A 22 5.24 -2.69 -15.51
CA LEU A 22 5.18 -1.68 -14.45
C LEU A 22 4.38 -2.15 -13.24
N LEU A 23 3.15 -2.64 -13.45
CA LEU A 23 2.30 -3.04 -12.32
C LEU A 23 2.85 -4.29 -11.61
N LYS A 24 3.42 -5.27 -12.34
CA LYS A 24 4.13 -6.40 -11.75
C LYS A 24 5.31 -5.95 -10.88
N HIS A 25 6.11 -5.01 -11.37
CA HIS A 25 7.25 -4.48 -10.64
C HIS A 25 6.83 -3.68 -9.39
N MET A 26 5.80 -2.83 -9.51
CA MET A 26 5.38 -1.92 -8.45
C MET A 26 4.51 -2.59 -7.38
N ALA A 27 3.76 -3.63 -7.73
CA ALA A 27 2.72 -4.20 -6.86
C ALA A 27 2.40 -5.69 -7.15
N GLY A 28 3.35 -6.46 -7.67
CA GLY A 28 3.16 -7.88 -8.01
C GLY A 28 2.89 -8.78 -6.81
N ASP A 29 3.11 -8.32 -5.58
CA ASP A 29 2.69 -8.98 -4.35
C ASP A 29 1.18 -8.86 -4.09
N ARG A 30 0.53 -7.84 -4.65
CA ARG A 30 -0.90 -7.51 -4.48
C ARG A 30 -1.76 -7.86 -5.69
N PHE A 31 -1.19 -7.75 -6.89
CA PHE A 31 -1.89 -7.96 -8.14
C PHE A 31 -1.31 -9.14 -8.91
N GLU A 32 -2.18 -9.91 -9.53
CA GLU A 32 -1.86 -10.77 -10.64
C GLU A 32 -2.17 -10.00 -11.92
N VAL A 33 -1.22 -9.91 -12.84
CA VAL A 33 -1.31 -8.96 -13.95
C VAL A 33 -1.05 -9.68 -15.26
N ALA A 34 -1.88 -9.39 -16.26
CA ALA A 34 -1.66 -9.77 -17.65
C ALA A 34 -1.98 -8.61 -18.58
N SER A 35 -1.60 -8.77 -19.84
CA SER A 35 -2.01 -7.90 -20.93
C SER A 35 -2.44 -8.71 -22.15
N ALA A 36 -3.27 -8.10 -23.00
CA ALA A 36 -3.75 -8.71 -24.23
C ALA A 36 -4.08 -7.68 -25.32
N GLY A 37 -4.25 -8.20 -26.54
CA GLY A 37 -4.54 -7.46 -27.76
C GLY A 37 -5.85 -7.91 -28.41
N THR A 38 -6.61 -6.99 -29.01
CA THR A 38 -7.70 -7.38 -29.91
C THR A 38 -7.15 -7.91 -31.24
N GLU A 39 -6.02 -7.38 -31.69
CA GLU A 39 -5.26 -7.78 -32.88
C GLU A 39 -3.76 -7.87 -32.54
N PRO A 40 -3.33 -8.81 -31.68
CA PRO A 40 -1.98 -8.88 -31.14
C PRO A 40 -0.92 -9.09 -32.24
N THR A 41 0.21 -8.40 -32.09
CA THR A 41 1.39 -8.58 -32.94
C THR A 41 2.57 -9.07 -32.09
N GLN A 42 3.81 -8.70 -32.40
CA GLN A 42 4.98 -9.06 -31.58
C GLN A 42 5.32 -7.95 -30.58
N PRO A 43 5.91 -8.26 -29.41
CA PRO A 43 6.43 -7.26 -28.49
C PRO A 43 7.39 -6.29 -29.20
N HIS A 44 7.14 -4.99 -29.08
CA HIS A 44 7.97 -3.99 -29.72
C HIS A 44 9.33 -3.92 -29.00
N PRO A 45 10.47 -4.01 -29.71
CA PRO A 45 11.80 -4.02 -29.07
C PRO A 45 12.04 -2.81 -28.18
N MET A 46 11.64 -1.61 -28.63
CA MET A 46 11.78 -0.37 -27.85
C MET A 46 10.98 -0.40 -26.54
N ALA A 47 9.82 -1.08 -26.50
CA ALA A 47 9.03 -1.19 -25.26
C ALA A 47 9.74 -2.07 -24.23
N LEU A 48 10.36 -3.16 -24.67
CA LEU A 48 11.17 -4.02 -23.80
C LEU A 48 12.44 -3.29 -23.32
N GLN A 49 13.07 -2.52 -24.22
CA GLN A 49 14.27 -1.74 -23.91
C GLN A 49 14.00 -0.71 -22.79
N VAL A 50 12.96 0.12 -22.90
CA VAL A 50 12.68 1.15 -21.87
C VAL A 50 12.28 0.55 -20.51
N LEU A 51 11.66 -0.64 -20.51
CA LEU A 51 11.39 -1.39 -19.29
C LEU A 51 12.69 -1.86 -18.62
N GLN A 52 13.59 -2.47 -19.39
CA GLN A 52 14.90 -2.94 -18.89
C GLN A 52 15.74 -1.79 -18.35
N GLU A 53 15.81 -0.66 -19.06
CA GLU A 53 16.50 0.55 -18.61
C GLU A 53 15.91 1.12 -17.31
N SER A 54 14.63 0.89 -17.06
CA SER A 54 13.96 1.27 -15.81
C SER A 54 14.08 0.22 -14.69
N GLY A 55 14.86 -0.85 -14.90
CA GLY A 55 15.06 -1.94 -13.93
C GLY A 55 13.86 -2.90 -13.81
N ILE A 56 12.98 -2.94 -14.81
CA ILE A 56 11.80 -3.80 -14.82
C ILE A 56 12.10 -5.09 -15.58
N ASN A 57 11.81 -6.24 -14.96
CA ASN A 57 11.98 -7.53 -15.62
C ASN A 57 10.96 -7.68 -16.76
N VAL A 58 11.45 -8.11 -17.93
CA VAL A 58 10.68 -8.36 -19.15
C VAL A 58 10.48 -9.85 -19.43
N ASP A 59 11.06 -10.74 -18.62
CA ASP A 59 10.95 -12.18 -18.79
C ASP A 59 9.47 -12.62 -18.74
N GLY A 60 9.06 -13.40 -19.73
CA GLY A 60 7.70 -13.90 -19.86
C GLY A 60 6.68 -12.91 -20.41
N LEU A 61 7.06 -11.64 -20.69
CA LEU A 61 6.21 -10.72 -21.44
C LEU A 61 6.14 -11.17 -22.91
N HIS A 62 4.92 -11.37 -23.39
CA HIS A 62 4.63 -11.72 -24.78
C HIS A 62 3.23 -11.25 -25.14
N SER A 63 2.99 -11.06 -26.44
CA SER A 63 1.68 -10.67 -26.94
C SER A 63 0.70 -11.83 -26.88
N LYS A 64 -0.52 -11.56 -26.42
CA LYS A 64 -1.61 -12.53 -26.24
C LYS A 64 -2.89 -12.04 -26.91
N GLN A 65 -3.68 -12.98 -27.41
CA GLN A 65 -5.01 -12.68 -27.94
C GLN A 65 -5.97 -12.47 -26.77
N LEU A 66 -6.76 -11.38 -26.82
CA LEU A 66 -7.79 -11.11 -25.82
C LEU A 66 -8.83 -12.23 -25.74
N ALA A 67 -9.07 -12.92 -26.86
CA ALA A 67 -9.99 -14.05 -26.93
C ALA A 67 -9.59 -15.23 -26.04
N ASP A 68 -8.29 -15.42 -25.80
CA ASP A 68 -7.80 -16.54 -25.01
C ASP A 68 -7.99 -16.31 -23.50
N LEU A 69 -8.23 -15.06 -23.08
CA LEU A 69 -8.34 -14.66 -21.68
C LEU A 69 -9.79 -14.31 -21.27
N LYS A 70 -10.78 -14.56 -22.14
CA LYS A 70 -12.19 -14.16 -21.90
C LYS A 70 -12.85 -14.93 -20.77
N ASP A 71 -12.56 -16.23 -20.68
CA ASP A 71 -13.16 -17.12 -19.69
C ASP A 71 -12.44 -17.06 -18.32
N GLU A 72 -11.38 -16.25 -18.24
CA GLU A 72 -10.66 -16.01 -17.01
C GLU A 72 -11.34 -14.93 -16.14
N HIS A 73 -11.29 -15.11 -14.82
CA HIS A 73 -11.79 -14.10 -13.89
C HIS A 73 -10.86 -12.89 -13.84
N TRP A 74 -11.40 -11.69 -14.01
CA TRP A 74 -10.66 -10.43 -13.87
C TRP A 74 -11.39 -9.49 -12.93
N ASP A 75 -10.68 -8.86 -12.00
CA ASP A 75 -11.26 -7.84 -11.13
C ASP A 75 -11.27 -6.47 -11.84
N TYR A 76 -10.22 -6.19 -12.62
CA TYR A 76 -10.08 -4.95 -13.40
C TYR A 76 -9.66 -5.23 -14.83
N VAL A 77 -10.29 -4.53 -15.77
CA VAL A 77 -9.88 -4.48 -17.17
C VAL A 77 -9.60 -3.03 -17.52
N ILE A 78 -8.35 -2.75 -17.89
CA ILE A 78 -7.86 -1.40 -18.16
C ILE A 78 -7.51 -1.28 -19.64
N THR A 79 -8.33 -0.56 -20.40
CA THR A 79 -8.10 -0.32 -21.82
C THR A 79 -7.21 0.91 -22.02
N LEU A 80 -6.19 0.81 -22.86
CA LEU A 80 -5.15 1.84 -23.05
C LEU A 80 -5.30 2.66 -24.35
N CYS A 81 -6.39 2.46 -25.08
CA CYS A 81 -6.77 3.25 -26.25
C CYS A 81 -8.29 3.19 -26.47
N GLU A 82 -8.82 4.21 -27.17
CA GLU A 82 -10.24 4.32 -27.48
C GLU A 82 -10.78 3.13 -28.30
N LYS A 83 -10.02 2.66 -29.30
CA LYS A 83 -10.38 1.46 -30.08
C LYS A 83 -10.58 0.24 -29.18
N ALA A 84 -9.67 0.00 -28.25
CA ALA A 84 -9.78 -1.11 -27.31
C ALA A 84 -10.94 -0.93 -26.33
N ALA A 85 -11.23 0.29 -25.88
CA ALA A 85 -12.38 0.58 -25.02
C ALA A 85 -13.71 0.19 -25.69
N ASN A 86 -13.86 0.51 -26.98
CA ASN A 86 -15.07 0.20 -27.74
C ASN A 86 -15.21 -1.31 -28.06
N GLU A 87 -14.10 -2.01 -28.29
CA GLU A 87 -14.08 -3.44 -28.63
C GLU A 87 -14.19 -4.37 -27.40
N CYS A 88 -13.82 -3.88 -26.21
CA CYS A 88 -13.70 -4.70 -25.00
C CYS A 88 -15.00 -4.79 -24.16
N GLY A 89 -15.98 -3.89 -24.39
CA GLY A 89 -17.17 -3.74 -23.55
C GLY A 89 -17.99 -5.00 -23.26
N THR A 90 -17.92 -6.01 -24.14
CA THR A 90 -18.65 -7.30 -24.04
C THR A 90 -17.79 -8.49 -23.62
N VAL A 91 -16.47 -8.31 -23.48
CA VAL A 91 -15.52 -9.44 -23.52
C VAL A 91 -15.16 -9.99 -22.13
N CYS A 92 -15.25 -9.18 -21.08
CA CYS A 92 -14.73 -9.52 -19.75
C CYS A 92 -15.67 -9.06 -18.61
N GLN A 93 -16.96 -9.42 -18.65
CA GLN A 93 -17.86 -9.17 -17.52
C GLN A 93 -17.77 -10.33 -16.51
N PRO A 94 -17.74 -10.07 -15.18
CA PRO A 94 -18.17 -8.85 -14.48
C PRO A 94 -17.05 -7.86 -14.06
N ALA A 95 -15.89 -7.82 -14.74
CA ALA A 95 -14.77 -6.99 -14.31
C ALA A 95 -15.09 -5.48 -14.31
N GLN A 96 -14.46 -4.72 -13.39
CA GLN A 96 -14.52 -3.26 -13.42
C GLN A 96 -13.70 -2.73 -14.60
N GLN A 97 -14.35 -2.01 -15.52
CA GLN A 97 -13.70 -1.45 -16.70
C GLN A 97 -13.19 -0.03 -16.45
N ILE A 98 -11.95 0.23 -16.84
CA ILE A 98 -11.29 1.54 -16.72
C ILE A 98 -10.67 1.88 -18.09
N ALA A 99 -10.94 3.07 -18.61
CA ALA A 99 -10.32 3.54 -19.84
C ALA A 99 -9.24 4.59 -19.52
N TRP A 100 -8.02 4.33 -19.94
CA TRP A 100 -6.92 5.30 -19.98
C TRP A 100 -6.54 5.53 -21.44
N ASP A 101 -6.39 6.78 -21.83
CA ASP A 101 -5.96 7.11 -23.18
C ASP A 101 -4.48 7.50 -23.18
N PHE A 102 -3.69 6.81 -24.01
CA PHE A 102 -2.28 7.10 -24.24
C PHE A 102 -1.99 7.05 -25.73
N PRO A 103 -1.23 8.03 -26.27
CA PRO A 103 -0.88 8.02 -27.68
C PRO A 103 -0.01 6.81 -28.02
N ASP A 104 -0.14 6.29 -29.24
CA ASP A 104 0.66 5.15 -29.67
C ASP A 104 2.12 5.59 -29.90
N PRO A 105 3.11 5.01 -29.20
CA PRO A 105 4.52 5.35 -29.42
C PRO A 105 5.11 4.69 -30.68
N VAL A 106 4.47 3.66 -31.25
CA VAL A 106 5.03 2.88 -32.37
C VAL A 106 5.24 3.71 -33.65
N PRO A 107 4.30 4.57 -34.10
CA PRO A 107 4.48 5.36 -35.32
C PRO A 107 5.69 6.31 -35.28
N SER A 108 6.04 6.86 -34.11
CA SER A 108 7.22 7.72 -33.99
C SER A 108 8.52 6.90 -33.99
N ASN A 109 8.47 5.67 -33.44
CA ASN A 109 9.60 4.77 -33.25
C ASN A 109 10.84 5.44 -32.61
N ARG A 110 10.61 6.43 -31.73
CA ARG A 110 11.68 7.13 -31.01
C ARG A 110 11.71 6.67 -29.56
N HIS A 111 12.90 6.32 -29.08
CA HIS A 111 13.14 5.95 -27.68
C HIS A 111 12.53 6.96 -26.68
N ALA A 112 12.71 8.26 -26.93
CA ALA A 112 12.13 9.34 -26.12
C ALA A 112 10.60 9.27 -26.02
N THR A 113 9.88 8.87 -27.08
CA THR A 113 8.42 8.71 -27.04
C THR A 113 8.02 7.52 -26.17
N PHE A 114 8.71 6.38 -26.30
CA PHE A 114 8.45 5.22 -25.44
C PHE A 114 8.74 5.53 -23.97
N SER A 115 9.84 6.23 -23.69
CA SER A 115 10.21 6.65 -22.33
C SER A 115 9.18 7.60 -21.71
N LEU A 116 8.64 8.55 -22.51
CA LEU A 116 7.57 9.44 -22.06
C LEU A 116 6.31 8.65 -21.68
N ILE A 117 5.87 7.74 -22.56
CA ILE A 117 4.67 6.92 -22.31
C ILE A 117 4.87 5.99 -21.12
N LEU A 118 6.07 5.42 -20.95
CA LEU A 118 6.39 4.62 -19.77
C LEU A 118 6.26 5.45 -18.49
N LYS A 119 6.74 6.70 -18.50
CA LYS A 119 6.63 7.61 -17.36
C LYS A 119 5.17 7.93 -17.04
N GLU A 120 4.36 8.28 -18.04
CA GLU A 120 2.93 8.57 -17.85
C GLU A 120 2.15 7.34 -17.35
N LEU A 121 2.45 6.16 -17.90
CA LEU A 121 1.91 4.89 -17.41
C LEU A 121 2.31 4.64 -15.95
N LYS A 122 3.57 4.88 -15.58
CA LYS A 122 4.07 4.73 -14.21
C LYS A 122 3.33 5.65 -13.24
N GLU A 123 3.04 6.89 -13.63
CA GLU A 123 2.27 7.83 -12.80
C GLU A 123 0.81 7.35 -12.61
N ARG A 124 0.13 6.94 -13.69
CA ARG A 124 -1.24 6.41 -13.64
C ARG A 124 -1.35 5.12 -12.85
N ILE A 125 -0.40 4.20 -13.05
CA ILE A 125 -0.31 2.95 -12.28
C ILE A 125 0.02 3.25 -10.81
N GLY A 126 0.86 4.24 -10.53
CA GLY A 126 1.10 4.72 -9.17
C GLY A 126 -0.20 5.11 -8.47
N LEU A 127 -1.00 5.99 -9.10
CA LEU A 127 -2.32 6.38 -8.59
C LEU A 127 -3.28 5.19 -8.45
N PHE A 128 -3.34 4.31 -9.46
CA PHE A 128 -4.14 3.09 -9.40
C PHE A 128 -3.74 2.24 -8.20
N THR A 129 -2.45 2.03 -7.97
CA THR A 129 -1.94 1.24 -6.85
C THR A 129 -2.14 1.92 -5.50
N LEU A 130 -2.33 3.24 -5.43
CA LEU A 130 -2.67 3.99 -4.21
C LEU A 130 -4.16 3.87 -3.90
N VAL A 131 -5.03 4.07 -4.89
CA VAL A 131 -6.49 3.87 -4.74
C VAL A 131 -6.80 2.41 -4.40
N HIS A 132 -6.04 1.49 -4.99
CA HIS A 132 -6.15 0.05 -4.80
C HIS A 132 -4.98 -0.52 -3.99
N GLN A 133 -4.33 0.31 -3.17
CA GLN A 133 -3.64 -0.20 -1.99
C GLN A 133 -4.66 -1.06 -1.25
N LYS A 134 -4.21 -2.15 -0.61
CA LYS A 134 -4.97 -2.75 0.49
C LYS A 134 -5.71 -1.61 1.16
N GLU A 135 -7.05 -1.68 1.15
CA GLU A 135 -7.96 -0.78 1.85
C GLU A 135 -7.21 0.40 2.48
N THR A 136 -7.37 1.65 2.02
CA THR A 136 -7.18 2.81 2.92
C THR A 136 -7.60 2.35 4.31
N GLY A 137 -6.68 2.14 5.27
CA GLY A 137 -6.85 1.29 6.45
C GLY A 137 -8.27 1.27 7.04
N LEU A 138 -9.13 0.49 6.40
CA LEU A 138 -10.55 0.26 6.66
C LEU A 138 -10.81 -1.20 6.25
N LYS A 139 -9.87 -2.10 6.56
CA LYS A 139 -10.30 -3.03 7.61
C LYS A 139 -10.74 -2.11 8.73
N THR A 140 -12.05 -1.90 8.89
CA THR A 140 -12.54 -1.67 10.25
C THR A 140 -11.86 -2.77 11.03
N PRO A 141 -10.89 -2.46 11.90
CA PRO A 141 -10.28 -3.50 12.69
C PRO A 141 -11.46 -4.23 13.29
N ASP A 142 -11.58 -5.54 13.04
CA ASP A 142 -12.57 -6.31 13.75
C ASP A 142 -12.07 -6.27 15.19
N TYR A 143 -12.58 -5.28 15.94
CA TYR A 143 -12.24 -5.05 17.34
C TYR A 143 -12.94 -6.11 18.17
N ASN A 144 -12.78 -7.38 17.79
CA ASN A 144 -13.20 -8.51 18.55
C ASN A 144 -12.54 -8.40 19.93
N PRO A 145 -13.32 -8.32 21.03
CA PRO A 145 -12.77 -8.09 22.35
C PRO A 145 -11.70 -9.11 22.75
N VAL A 146 -11.80 -10.37 22.30
CA VAL A 146 -10.81 -11.40 22.62
C VAL A 146 -9.45 -11.09 21.98
N THR A 147 -9.45 -10.66 20.71
CA THR A 147 -8.23 -10.27 20.00
C THR A 147 -7.62 -9.01 20.61
N VAL A 148 -8.46 -8.02 20.91
CA VAL A 148 -8.03 -6.78 21.56
C VAL A 148 -7.43 -7.06 22.93
N PHE A 149 -8.13 -7.78 23.80
CA PHE A 149 -7.62 -8.09 25.14
C PHE A 149 -6.38 -8.99 25.11
N ARG A 150 -6.23 -9.88 24.13
CA ARG A 150 -4.97 -10.62 23.92
C ARG A 150 -3.83 -9.70 23.48
N ALA A 151 -4.13 -8.66 22.70
CA ALA A 151 -3.18 -7.61 22.35
C ALA A 151 -2.79 -6.75 23.55
N LEU A 152 -3.72 -6.49 24.48
CA LEU A 152 -3.51 -5.69 25.68
C LEU A 152 -2.93 -6.48 26.87
N GLY A 153 -3.09 -7.80 26.89
CA GLY A 153 -2.68 -8.69 27.99
C GLY A 153 -1.17 -8.91 28.09
N ASP A 154 -0.39 -7.84 28.07
CA ASP A 154 1.06 -7.79 28.28
C ASP A 154 1.43 -6.42 28.83
N GLU A 155 2.30 -6.42 29.83
CA GLU A 155 2.66 -5.23 30.61
C GLU A 155 3.24 -4.11 29.72
N LEU A 156 4.14 -4.45 28.80
CA LEU A 156 4.77 -3.45 27.93
C LEU A 156 3.80 -2.89 26.90
N ARG A 157 2.94 -3.72 26.31
CA ARG A 157 1.90 -3.26 25.37
C ARG A 157 0.91 -2.31 26.05
N LEU A 158 0.51 -2.62 27.29
CA LEU A 158 -0.37 -1.75 28.06
C LEU A 158 0.34 -0.42 28.40
N ALA A 159 1.58 -0.46 28.87
CA ALA A 159 2.37 0.73 29.16
C ALA A 159 2.58 1.61 27.92
N ILE A 160 2.89 1.02 26.75
CA ILE A 160 3.00 1.74 25.46
C ILE A 160 1.71 2.50 25.15
N LEU A 161 0.55 1.86 25.25
CA LEU A 161 -0.73 2.49 24.94
C LEU A 161 -1.08 3.61 25.91
N MET A 162 -0.86 3.41 27.21
CA MET A 162 -1.09 4.43 28.23
C MET A 162 -0.16 5.65 28.01
N LEU A 163 1.11 5.42 27.66
CA LEU A 163 2.07 6.48 27.34
C LEU A 163 1.68 7.25 26.06
N ILE A 164 1.28 6.54 24.99
CA ILE A 164 0.84 7.18 23.74
C ILE A 164 -0.47 7.97 23.97
N ARG A 165 -1.42 7.46 24.77
CA ARG A 165 -2.63 8.20 25.14
C ARG A 165 -2.30 9.52 25.85
N ASP A 166 -1.37 9.46 26.80
CA ASP A 166 -0.93 10.62 27.59
C ASP A 166 -0.16 11.65 26.74
N GLN A 167 0.79 11.19 25.92
CA GLN A 167 1.69 12.04 25.14
C GLN A 167 1.18 12.35 23.73
N LYS A 168 -0.01 11.83 23.36
CA LYS A 168 -0.65 11.86 22.03
C LYS A 168 0.08 11.08 20.94
N LYS A 169 1.40 11.22 20.84
CA LYS A 169 2.25 10.45 19.93
C LYS A 169 3.66 10.28 20.49
N LEU A 170 4.28 9.14 20.23
CA LEU A 170 5.67 8.84 20.64
C LEU A 170 6.40 8.09 19.53
N CYS A 171 7.69 8.37 19.35
CA CYS A 171 8.54 7.57 18.48
C CYS A 171 9.16 6.38 19.21
N VAL A 172 9.75 5.44 18.46
CA VAL A 172 10.36 4.24 19.04
C VAL A 172 11.46 4.58 20.04
N TYR A 173 12.26 5.61 19.77
CA TYR A 173 13.36 6.04 20.65
C TYR A 173 12.85 6.57 22.00
N GLU A 174 11.76 7.33 22.00
CA GLU A 174 11.10 7.78 23.23
C GLU A 174 10.57 6.60 24.04
N LEU A 175 9.93 5.63 23.38
CA LEU A 175 9.37 4.44 24.03
C LEU A 175 10.45 3.53 24.61
N THR A 176 11.58 3.36 23.92
CA THR A 176 12.71 2.57 24.45
C THR A 176 13.29 3.19 25.71
N THR A 177 13.40 4.52 25.75
CA THR A 177 13.87 5.25 26.93
C THR A 177 12.85 5.21 28.06
N ALA A 178 11.58 5.46 27.77
CA ALA A 178 10.51 5.45 28.76
C ALA A 178 10.35 4.06 29.41
N LEU A 179 10.43 2.98 28.63
CA LEU A 179 10.23 1.61 29.10
C LEU A 179 11.51 0.93 29.60
N ASP A 180 12.67 1.59 29.50
CA ASP A 180 13.99 1.03 29.78
C ASP A 180 14.19 -0.34 29.10
N SER A 181 13.90 -0.38 27.79
CA SER A 181 13.77 -1.63 27.03
C SER A 181 14.41 -1.50 25.66
N SER A 182 14.98 -2.61 25.18
CA SER A 182 15.66 -2.64 23.88
C SER A 182 14.71 -2.31 22.70
N GLN A 183 15.24 -1.63 21.69
CA GLN A 183 14.50 -1.29 20.47
C GLN A 183 13.85 -2.50 19.76
N PRO A 184 14.51 -3.67 19.62
CA PRO A 184 13.87 -4.83 18.99
C PRO A 184 12.64 -5.32 19.77
N LYS A 185 12.70 -5.29 21.11
CA LYS A 185 11.57 -5.68 21.98
C LYS A 185 10.40 -4.71 21.81
N VAL A 186 10.66 -3.40 21.94
CA VAL A 186 9.63 -2.36 21.76
C VAL A 186 9.01 -2.41 20.36
N SER A 187 9.82 -2.56 19.31
CA SER A 187 9.33 -2.64 17.92
C SER A 187 8.41 -3.84 17.69
N ARG A 188 8.69 -4.99 18.33
CA ARG A 188 7.81 -6.17 18.27
C ARG A 188 6.45 -5.92 18.91
N HIS A 189 6.43 -5.27 20.08
CA HIS A 189 5.18 -4.90 20.75
C HIS A 189 4.38 -3.88 19.92
N LEU A 190 5.04 -2.86 19.35
CA LEU A 190 4.42 -1.88 18.46
C LEU A 190 3.83 -2.53 17.21
N SER A 191 4.54 -3.48 16.60
CA SER A 191 4.04 -4.24 15.45
C SER A 191 2.77 -5.02 15.80
N THR A 192 2.76 -5.68 16.96
CA THR A 192 1.59 -6.42 17.45
C THR A 192 0.39 -5.51 17.68
N LEU A 193 0.60 -4.33 18.29
CA LEU A 193 -0.45 -3.35 18.53
C LEU A 193 -0.99 -2.73 17.23
N LYS A 194 -0.12 -2.49 16.25
CA LYS A 194 -0.48 -2.03 14.91
C LYS A 194 -1.28 -3.07 14.13
N GLU A 195 -0.87 -4.34 14.19
CA GLU A 195 -1.60 -5.47 13.59
C GLU A 195 -2.99 -5.66 14.21
N ALA A 196 -3.13 -5.37 15.51
CA ALA A 196 -4.42 -5.35 16.20
C ALA A 196 -5.29 -4.11 15.89
N GLY A 197 -4.80 -3.17 15.07
CA GLY A 197 -5.52 -1.95 14.70
C GLY A 197 -5.59 -0.89 15.81
N LEU A 198 -4.77 -1.02 16.85
CA LEU A 198 -4.77 -0.10 18.01
C LEU A 198 -3.93 1.15 17.77
N LEU A 199 -2.91 1.03 16.92
CA LEU A 199 -1.96 2.10 16.61
C LEU A 199 -1.92 2.41 15.12
N GLU A 200 -1.71 3.68 14.81
CA GLU A 200 -1.34 4.19 13.49
C GLU A 200 0.07 4.81 13.54
N THR A 201 0.67 5.05 12.37
CA THR A 201 2.04 5.56 12.27
C THR A 201 2.14 6.74 11.34
N GLU A 202 2.86 7.77 11.76
CA GLU A 202 3.14 8.97 10.97
C GLU A 202 4.65 9.23 10.91
N ARG A 203 5.19 9.53 9.72
CA ARG A 203 6.60 9.87 9.57
C ARG A 203 6.79 11.38 9.63
N GLN A 204 7.57 11.86 10.59
CA GLN A 204 7.92 13.28 10.74
C GLN A 204 9.44 13.42 10.78
N GLY A 205 10.02 13.90 9.67
CA GLY A 205 11.46 13.96 9.47
C GLY A 205 12.11 12.57 9.45
N GLN A 206 13.13 12.38 10.28
CA GLN A 206 13.83 11.08 10.40
C GLN A 206 13.10 10.07 11.30
N TRP A 207 12.05 10.49 12.01
CA TRP A 207 11.38 9.67 13.02
C TRP A 207 10.01 9.16 12.54
N VAL A 208 9.64 7.98 13.02
CA VAL A 208 8.30 7.41 12.88
C VAL A 208 7.63 7.47 14.25
N TYR A 209 6.53 8.22 14.32
CA TYR A 209 5.71 8.38 15.51
C TYR A 209 4.51 7.44 15.46
N TYR A 210 4.12 6.95 16.64
CA TYR A 210 2.97 6.10 16.86
C TYR A 210 1.92 6.87 17.65
N SER A 211 0.67 6.82 17.19
CA SER A 211 -0.51 7.38 17.86
C SER A 211 -1.59 6.31 17.96
N LEU A 212 -2.57 6.52 18.85
CA LEU A 212 -3.79 5.72 18.85
C LEU A 212 -4.49 5.86 17.50
N HIS A 213 -5.05 4.77 16.98
CA HIS A 213 -5.77 4.80 15.71
C HIS A 213 -6.94 5.80 15.78
N SER A 214 -7.05 6.68 14.79
CA SER A 214 -8.05 7.77 14.78
C SER A 214 -9.51 7.28 14.75
N GLN A 215 -9.73 6.03 14.33
CA GLN A 215 -11.05 5.38 14.21
C GLN A 215 -11.27 4.26 15.25
N LEU A 216 -10.74 4.40 16.47
CA LEU A 216 -11.05 3.45 17.55
C LEU A 216 -12.54 3.51 17.92
N PRO A 217 -13.19 2.36 18.19
CA PRO A 217 -14.60 2.32 18.54
C PRO A 217 -14.78 2.88 19.96
N GLN A 218 -15.92 3.53 20.20
CA GLN A 218 -16.17 4.24 21.45
C GLN A 218 -16.00 3.37 22.70
N TRP A 219 -16.36 2.09 22.62
CA TRP A 219 -16.21 1.17 23.76
C TRP A 219 -14.74 0.97 24.13
N LEU A 220 -13.84 0.91 23.14
CA LEU A 220 -12.42 0.69 23.38
C LEU A 220 -11.74 1.96 23.87
N ILE A 221 -12.15 3.12 23.36
CA ILE A 221 -11.73 4.42 23.89
C ILE A 221 -12.06 4.48 25.39
N ARG A 222 -13.30 4.15 25.79
CA ARG A 222 -13.70 4.11 27.22
C ARG A 222 -12.88 3.13 28.04
N VAL A 223 -12.58 1.94 27.51
CA VAL A 223 -11.74 0.95 28.21
C VAL A 223 -10.32 1.50 28.42
N LEU A 224 -9.71 2.09 27.39
CA LEU A 224 -8.37 2.68 27.49
C LEU A 224 -8.37 3.90 28.42
N ASP A 225 -9.43 4.70 28.40
CA ASP A 225 -9.62 5.85 29.28
C ASP A 225 -9.70 5.42 30.74
N GLU A 226 -10.65 4.55 31.06
CA GLU A 226 -10.86 4.02 32.42
C GLU A 226 -9.59 3.33 32.94
N THR A 227 -8.93 2.52 32.11
CA THR A 227 -7.68 1.85 32.48
C THR A 227 -6.60 2.87 32.81
N SER A 228 -6.45 3.91 32.00
CA SER A 228 -5.37 4.89 32.19
C SER A 228 -5.63 5.83 33.36
N ASP A 229 -6.88 6.26 33.55
CA ASP A 229 -7.27 7.23 34.58
C ASP A 229 -7.29 6.57 35.97
N SER A 230 -7.79 5.34 36.07
CA SER A 230 -7.82 4.57 37.32
C SER A 230 -6.47 3.94 37.68
N ASN A 231 -5.52 3.84 36.73
CA ASN A 231 -4.22 3.18 36.95
C ASN A 231 -3.01 4.03 36.52
N ALA A 232 -3.10 5.36 36.63
CA ALA A 232 -2.01 6.27 36.24
C ALA A 232 -0.64 5.92 36.86
N LYS A 233 -0.63 5.28 38.04
CA LYS A 233 0.58 4.81 38.74
C LYS A 233 1.38 3.77 37.94
N LEU A 234 0.74 3.01 37.04
CA LEU A 234 1.40 1.96 36.26
C LEU A 234 2.46 2.49 35.29
N ILE A 235 2.36 3.75 34.88
CA ILE A 235 3.32 4.37 33.95
C ILE A 235 4.07 5.55 34.57
N GLN A 236 4.01 5.71 35.90
CA GLN A 236 4.58 6.88 36.57
C GLN A 236 6.10 6.95 36.39
N GLN A 237 6.79 5.80 36.50
CA GLN A 237 8.24 5.72 36.35
C GLN A 237 8.66 5.98 34.90
N GLU A 238 7.88 5.44 33.95
CA GLU A 238 8.06 5.60 32.51
C GLU A 238 7.91 7.07 32.12
N LYS A 239 6.90 7.77 32.67
CA LYS A 239 6.71 9.22 32.50
C LYS A 239 7.89 10.01 33.04
N SER A 240 8.39 9.66 34.23
CA SER A 240 9.56 10.33 34.81
C SER A 240 10.81 10.14 33.96
N ARG A 241 11.07 8.92 33.44
CA ARG A 241 12.18 8.67 32.49
C ARG A 241 12.03 9.47 31.20
N LEU A 242 10.82 9.55 30.67
CA LEU A 242 10.53 10.31 29.45
C LEU A 242 10.70 11.83 29.65
N GLN A 243 10.32 12.37 30.80
CA GLN A 243 10.51 13.78 31.16
C GLN A 243 11.99 14.13 31.38
N ALA A 244 12.77 13.20 31.92
CA ALA A 244 14.20 13.37 32.15
C ALA A 244 15.06 13.12 30.89
N MET A 245 14.44 12.76 29.75
CA MET A 245 15.16 12.35 28.54
C MET A 245 15.90 13.54 27.90
N PRO A 246 17.23 13.48 27.77
CA PRO A 246 18.01 14.51 27.07
C PRO A 246 17.72 14.44 25.57
N ASP A 247 17.67 15.61 24.92
CA ASP A 247 17.45 15.74 23.47
C ASP A 247 16.22 14.98 22.94
N ARG A 248 15.15 14.96 23.75
CA ARG A 248 13.88 14.33 23.38
C ARG A 248 13.44 14.84 22.00
N PRO A 249 13.18 13.95 21.02
CA PRO A 249 12.71 14.34 19.69
C PRO A 249 11.51 15.27 19.83
N GLY A 250 11.71 16.55 19.49
CA GLY A 250 10.70 17.58 19.72
C GLY A 250 9.45 17.27 18.91
N VAL A 251 8.39 16.82 19.59
CA VAL A 251 7.04 16.84 19.04
C VAL A 251 6.66 18.31 18.87
N ARG A 252 6.94 18.89 17.69
CA ARG A 252 6.28 20.13 17.29
C ARG A 252 4.81 19.77 17.08
N LEU A 253 3.99 20.04 18.10
CA LEU A 253 2.57 20.23 17.91
C LEU A 253 2.45 21.51 17.09
N VAL A 254 2.21 21.37 15.78
CA VAL A 254 1.69 22.47 14.97
C VAL A 254 0.20 22.55 15.23
#